data_AF-A0A3N9MNQ7-F1
#
_entry.id   AF-A0A3N9MNQ7-F1
#
_cell.length_a   1.000
_cell.length_b   1.000
_cell.length_c   1.000
_cell.angle_alpha   90.00
_cell.angle_beta   90.00
_cell.angle_gamma   90.00
#
_symmetry.space_group_name_H-M   'P 1'
#
loop_
_entity.id
_entity.type
_entity.pdbx_description
1 polymer ?
#
loop_
_entity_poly.entity_id
_entity_poly.type
_entity_poly.pdbx_seq_one_letter_code
_entity_poly.pdbx_strand_id
1 'polypeptide(L)'
;MIPKVKTGSSFSGVLGYALQESKDAEIIDKNVVGRDAKELSKAFEKVADLNTRAEKKVKHFSLSFAPGDAEKLNPGILSRISQDFLKKMGYKNNQYVVIQHNDTKHPHVHIVVNRINPDTCTAVSDSNEKVKGARIAREIEREYGLTVAPEQRTGIKQESKAEREMKKRIEGTEEKTEKETIKGMVLKALKEGKDMKEAVQKMRAAGLEISFSGDKKGNVTGWKLKLNEREYKASTIDRSISWEGAKKINQQSNQKNGLGL
;
A
#
# COMPACT_ATOMS: atom_id res chain seq x y z
N MET A 1 -1.01 5.56 18.05
CA MET A 1 -0.05 4.45 17.90
C MET A 1 1.17 4.87 17.09
N ILE A 2 2.35 4.76 17.68
CA ILE A 2 3.63 5.05 17.03
C ILE A 2 4.42 3.74 16.95
N PRO A 3 4.59 3.15 15.75
CA PRO A 3 5.41 1.96 15.58
C PRO A 3 6.90 2.35 15.51
N LYS A 4 7.72 1.77 16.37
CA LYS A 4 9.19 1.76 16.21
C LYS A 4 9.63 0.38 15.74
N VAL A 5 10.39 0.35 14.65
CA VAL A 5 10.97 -0.88 14.09
C VAL A 5 12.46 -0.91 14.40
N LYS A 6 12.92 -1.95 15.10
CA LYS A 6 14.33 -2.27 15.30
C LYS A 6 14.62 -3.64 14.69
N THR A 7 15.73 -3.74 13.98
CA THR A 7 16.26 -5.03 13.52
C THR A 7 17.39 -5.43 14.44
N GLY A 8 17.22 -6.54 15.15
CA GLY A 8 18.24 -7.07 16.06
C GLY A 8 19.15 -8.06 15.34
N SER A 9 20.36 -8.26 15.89
CA SER A 9 21.28 -9.33 15.47
C SER A 9 21.08 -10.63 16.25
N SER A 10 20.47 -10.60 17.45
CA SER A 10 20.26 -11.79 18.29
C SER A 10 18.94 -11.75 19.06
N PHE A 11 18.30 -12.91 19.23
CA PHE A 11 17.08 -13.04 20.03
C PHE A 11 17.38 -12.79 21.51
N SER A 12 18.49 -13.34 22.00
CA SER A 12 18.96 -13.17 23.38
C SER A 12 19.09 -11.70 23.79
N GLY A 13 19.69 -10.85 22.94
CA GLY A 13 19.84 -9.43 23.24
C GLY A 13 18.51 -8.68 23.26
N VAL A 14 17.65 -8.93 22.28
CA VAL A 14 16.33 -8.27 22.18
C VAL A 14 15.41 -8.71 23.32
N LEU A 15 15.35 -10.01 23.62
CA LEU A 15 14.50 -10.56 24.68
C LEU A 15 15.02 -10.21 26.06
N GLY A 16 16.33 -10.22 26.28
CA GLY A 16 16.93 -9.76 27.55
C GLY A 16 16.59 -8.28 27.83
N TYR A 17 16.59 -7.43 26.80
CA TYR A 17 16.14 -6.05 26.94
C TYR A 17 14.62 -5.91 27.10
N ALA A 18 13.83 -6.73 26.42
CA ALA A 18 12.38 -6.63 26.45
C ALA A 18 11.78 -7.23 27.73
N LEU A 19 12.42 -8.21 28.37
CA LEU A 19 11.94 -8.87 29.59
C LEU A 19 12.73 -8.46 30.85
N GLN A 20 13.44 -7.33 30.80
CA GLN A 20 14.18 -6.86 31.98
C GLN A 20 13.20 -6.47 33.10
N GLU A 21 13.53 -6.83 34.34
CA GLU A 21 12.67 -6.60 35.51
C GLU A 21 12.35 -5.12 35.74
N SER A 22 13.29 -4.23 35.48
CA SER A 22 13.15 -2.77 35.66
C SER A 22 12.03 -2.14 34.82
N LYS A 23 11.45 -2.89 33.87
CA LYS A 23 10.39 -2.42 32.97
C LYS A 23 8.99 -2.87 33.34
N ASP A 24 8.85 -3.63 34.44
CA ASP A 24 7.59 -4.25 34.83
C ASP A 24 6.93 -4.96 33.62
N ALA A 25 7.71 -5.89 33.06
CA ALA A 25 7.43 -6.51 31.78
C ALA A 25 6.58 -7.78 31.92
N GLU A 26 5.45 -7.82 31.21
CA GLU A 26 4.54 -8.96 31.21
C GLU A 26 4.38 -9.55 29.80
N ILE A 27 4.50 -10.87 29.67
CA ILE A 27 4.19 -11.55 28.41
C ILE A 27 2.68 -11.72 28.32
N ILE A 28 2.05 -10.98 27.42
CA ILE A 28 0.59 -10.99 27.24
C ILE A 28 0.13 -11.91 26.11
N ASP A 29 1.03 -12.30 25.19
CA ASP A 29 0.73 -13.20 24.09
C ASP A 29 2.00 -13.83 23.49
N LYS A 30 1.91 -15.06 22.99
CA LYS A 30 2.99 -15.75 22.25
C LYS A 30 2.49 -17.02 21.57
N ASN A 31 3.15 -17.39 20.48
CA ASN A 31 3.03 -18.72 19.87
C ASN A 31 4.34 -19.53 19.94
N VAL A 32 5.36 -19.01 20.65
CA VAL A 32 6.65 -19.67 20.88
C VAL A 32 6.69 -20.27 22.29
N VAL A 33 7.33 -21.43 22.42
CA VAL A 33 7.53 -22.09 23.72
C VAL A 33 8.66 -21.39 24.50
N GLY A 34 8.46 -21.23 25.81
CA GLY A 34 9.45 -20.66 26.72
C GLY A 34 8.86 -19.61 27.65
N ARG A 35 9.39 -19.49 28.86
CA ARG A 35 8.85 -18.64 29.93
C ARG A 35 9.67 -17.39 30.16
N ASP A 36 10.97 -17.45 29.89
CA ASP A 36 11.92 -16.37 30.10
C ASP A 36 12.72 -16.07 28.82
N ALA A 37 13.56 -15.03 28.88
CA ALA A 37 14.37 -14.61 27.75
C ALA A 37 15.25 -15.74 27.21
N LYS A 38 15.77 -16.64 28.07
CA LYS A 38 16.68 -17.72 27.69
C LYS A 38 15.94 -18.84 26.97
N GLU A 39 14.82 -19.30 27.52
CA GLU A 39 13.98 -20.33 26.92
C GLU A 39 13.40 -19.85 25.58
N LEU A 40 12.87 -18.62 25.53
CA LEU A 40 12.33 -18.02 24.32
C LEU A 40 13.41 -17.89 23.23
N SER A 41 14.60 -17.41 23.58
CA SER A 41 15.70 -17.26 22.63
C SER A 41 16.08 -18.58 21.98
N LYS A 42 16.22 -19.65 22.79
CA LYS A 42 16.50 -20.99 22.27
C LYS A 42 15.41 -21.49 21.33
N ALA A 43 14.14 -21.27 21.66
CA ALA A 43 13.03 -21.71 20.83
C ALA A 43 12.95 -20.94 19.50
N PHE A 44 13.27 -19.65 19.51
CA PHE A 44 13.38 -18.83 18.30
C PHE A 44 14.57 -19.23 17.43
N GLU A 45 15.75 -19.43 18.02
CA GLU A 45 16.98 -19.79 17.32
C GLU A 45 16.82 -21.09 16.52
N LYS A 46 16.16 -22.11 17.11
CA LYS A 46 15.88 -23.38 16.41
C LYS A 46 15.16 -23.21 15.08
N VAL A 47 14.16 -22.33 14.99
CA VAL A 47 13.44 -22.07 13.74
C VAL A 47 14.20 -21.10 12.85
N ALA A 48 14.90 -20.14 13.43
CA ALA A 48 15.75 -19.22 12.70
C ALA A 48 16.87 -19.96 11.93
N ASP A 49 17.37 -21.07 12.44
CA ASP A 49 18.40 -21.89 11.81
C ASP A 49 17.94 -22.69 10.59
N LEU A 50 16.62 -22.78 10.35
CA LEU A 50 16.07 -23.33 9.11
C LEU A 50 16.47 -22.50 7.87
N ASN A 51 16.92 -21.26 8.05
CA ASN A 51 17.44 -20.42 6.98
C ASN A 51 18.77 -19.79 7.37
N THR A 52 19.87 -20.39 6.88
CA THR A 52 21.24 -19.92 7.11
C THR A 52 21.64 -18.73 6.24
N ARG A 53 20.89 -18.44 5.16
CA ARG A 53 21.19 -17.34 4.22
C ARG A 53 20.71 -15.98 4.73
N ALA A 54 19.69 -15.96 5.58
CA ALA A 54 19.15 -14.73 6.14
C ALA A 54 20.04 -14.22 7.29
N GLU A 55 20.67 -13.06 7.09
CA GLU A 55 21.53 -12.44 8.11
C GLU A 55 20.73 -11.85 9.29
N LYS A 56 19.61 -11.18 8.98
CA LYS A 56 18.78 -10.47 9.96
C LYS A 56 17.52 -11.26 10.24
N LYS A 57 17.56 -12.16 11.23
CA LYS A 57 16.46 -13.08 11.54
C LYS A 57 15.47 -12.53 12.58
N VAL A 58 15.89 -11.57 13.40
CA VAL A 58 15.06 -11.01 14.48
C VAL A 58 14.44 -9.69 14.05
N LYS A 59 13.14 -9.52 14.32
CA LYS A 59 12.47 -8.22 14.22
C LYS A 59 11.85 -7.84 15.55
N HIS A 60 12.01 -6.58 15.92
CA HIS A 60 11.45 -5.99 17.13
C HIS A 60 10.58 -4.80 16.76
N PHE A 61 9.30 -4.90 17.06
CA PHE A 61 8.36 -3.80 16.97
C PHE A 61 8.04 -3.27 18.36
N SER A 62 7.89 -1.97 18.48
CA SER A 62 7.30 -1.34 19.66
C SER A 62 6.11 -0.51 19.20
N LEU A 63 4.95 -0.77 19.79
CA LEU A 63 3.71 -0.06 19.50
C LEU A 63 3.38 0.79 20.73
N SER A 64 3.53 2.11 20.62
CA SER A 64 3.19 3.04 21.69
C SER A 64 1.85 3.70 21.42
N PHE A 65 0.91 3.60 22.36
CA PHE A 65 -0.45 4.11 22.22
C PHE A 65 -0.59 5.53 22.81
N ALA A 66 -1.64 6.25 22.40
CA ALA A 66 -1.92 7.56 22.99
C ALA A 66 -2.37 7.40 24.45
N PRO A 67 -1.95 8.28 25.38
CA PRO A 67 -2.38 8.21 26.78
C PRO A 67 -3.90 8.14 26.96
N GLY A 68 -4.65 8.88 26.13
CA GLY A 68 -6.11 8.93 26.19
C GLY A 68 -6.81 7.63 25.76
N ASP A 69 -6.09 6.66 25.22
CA ASP A 69 -6.65 5.34 24.89
C ASP A 69 -6.40 4.29 25.98
N ALA A 70 -5.72 4.62 27.08
CA ALA A 70 -5.31 3.65 28.10
C ALA A 70 -6.47 2.80 28.63
N GLU A 71 -7.64 3.39 28.87
CA GLU A 71 -8.83 2.67 29.37
C GLU A 71 -9.39 1.65 28.37
N LYS A 72 -9.08 1.79 27.07
CA LYS A 72 -9.50 0.86 26.02
C LYS A 72 -8.53 -0.32 25.85
N LEU A 73 -7.36 -0.27 26.46
CA LEU A 73 -6.21 -1.13 26.15
C LEU A 73 -5.92 -2.15 27.27
N ASN A 74 -6.82 -3.12 27.45
CA ASN A 74 -6.53 -4.29 28.29
C ASN A 74 -5.60 -5.30 27.55
N PRO A 75 -4.97 -6.26 28.26
CA PRO A 75 -4.07 -7.24 27.65
C PRO A 75 -4.66 -8.02 26.47
N GLY A 76 -5.95 -8.35 26.53
CA GLY A 76 -6.65 -9.06 25.45
C GLY A 76 -6.79 -8.21 24.18
N ILE A 77 -7.08 -6.91 24.31
CA ILE A 77 -7.11 -5.97 23.17
C ILE A 77 -5.70 -5.76 22.61
N LEU A 78 -4.71 -5.60 23.48
CA LEU A 78 -3.31 -5.44 23.09
C LEU A 78 -2.77 -6.68 22.33
N SER A 79 -3.14 -7.88 22.76
CA SER A 79 -2.85 -9.13 22.04
C SER A 79 -3.46 -9.12 20.63
N ARG A 80 -4.77 -8.83 20.51
CA ARG A 80 -5.45 -8.78 19.20
C ARG A 80 -4.84 -7.74 18.25
N ILE A 81 -4.58 -6.54 18.74
CA ILE A 81 -3.89 -5.47 17.98
C ILE A 81 -2.53 -5.95 17.50
N SER A 82 -1.77 -6.64 18.35
CA SER A 82 -0.43 -7.14 18.01
C SER A 82 -0.48 -8.23 16.94
N GLN A 83 -1.44 -9.15 17.03
CA GLN A 83 -1.65 -10.19 16.02
C GLN A 83 -2.06 -9.60 14.66
N ASP A 84 -3.01 -8.67 14.65
CA ASP A 84 -3.44 -7.99 13.42
C ASP A 84 -2.30 -7.18 12.78
N PHE A 85 -1.51 -6.51 13.61
CA PHE A 85 -0.31 -5.80 13.17
C PHE A 85 0.69 -6.76 12.50
N LEU A 86 1.02 -7.87 13.13
CA LEU A 86 1.92 -8.89 12.58
C LEU A 86 1.40 -9.46 11.26
N LYS A 87 0.11 -9.84 11.21
CA LYS A 87 -0.54 -10.38 10.01
C LYS A 87 -0.48 -9.41 8.84
N LYS A 88 -0.81 -8.13 9.06
CA LYS A 88 -0.72 -7.07 8.04
C LYS A 88 0.73 -6.76 7.64
N MET A 89 1.68 -6.90 8.56
CA MET A 89 3.11 -6.80 8.28
C MET A 89 3.64 -7.96 7.44
N GLY A 90 2.90 -9.07 7.35
CA GLY A 90 3.25 -10.26 6.56
C GLY A 90 3.74 -11.44 7.40
N TYR A 91 3.77 -11.28 8.73
CA TYR A 91 4.13 -12.31 9.69
C TYR A 91 2.85 -13.09 10.07
N LYS A 92 2.55 -14.13 9.29
CA LYS A 92 1.32 -14.93 9.48
C LYS A 92 1.53 -16.12 10.42
N ASN A 93 2.48 -16.98 10.07
CA ASN A 93 2.79 -18.22 10.80
C ASN A 93 4.12 -18.12 11.56
N ASN A 94 4.75 -16.95 11.52
CA ASN A 94 6.03 -16.70 12.16
C ASN A 94 5.90 -16.80 13.69
N GLN A 95 6.95 -17.29 14.34
CA GLN A 95 7.03 -17.27 15.79
C GLN A 95 7.07 -15.82 16.29
N TYR A 96 6.35 -15.51 17.37
CA TYR A 96 6.37 -14.21 18.02
C TYR A 96 6.11 -14.30 19.53
N VAL A 97 6.47 -13.24 20.24
CA VAL A 97 6.07 -12.95 21.62
C VAL A 97 5.72 -11.46 21.74
N VAL A 98 4.66 -11.16 22.47
CA VAL A 98 4.17 -9.82 22.79
C VAL A 98 4.37 -9.57 24.27
N ILE A 99 5.04 -8.47 24.58
CA ILE A 99 5.44 -8.09 25.92
C ILE A 99 4.89 -6.70 26.19
N GLN A 100 4.06 -6.56 27.21
CA GLN A 100 3.60 -5.27 27.71
C GLN A 100 4.61 -4.73 28.72
N HIS A 101 4.92 -3.43 28.64
CA HIS A 101 5.68 -2.72 29.67
C HIS A 101 4.75 -1.77 30.41
N ASN A 102 4.84 -1.78 31.73
CA ASN A 102 4.02 -0.94 32.62
C ASN A 102 4.84 0.15 33.33
N ASP A 103 6.13 0.29 32.99
CA ASP A 103 7.08 1.23 33.55
C ASP A 103 6.86 2.72 33.16
N THR A 104 6.00 2.99 32.17
CA THR A 104 5.72 4.36 31.72
C THR A 104 4.23 4.67 31.70
N LYS A 105 3.90 5.97 31.77
CA LYS A 105 2.51 6.47 31.64
C LYS A 105 1.89 6.19 30.26
N HIS A 106 2.68 5.79 29.28
CA HIS A 106 2.21 5.50 27.94
C HIS A 106 2.01 3.99 27.78
N PRO A 107 0.78 3.51 27.53
CA PRO A 107 0.57 2.10 27.20
C PRO A 107 1.40 1.74 25.98
N HIS A 108 2.23 0.72 26.09
CA HIS A 108 3.01 0.25 24.97
C HIS A 108 3.33 -1.24 25.06
N VAL A 109 3.47 -1.85 23.89
CA VAL A 109 3.88 -3.26 23.77
C VAL A 109 5.11 -3.39 22.89
N HIS A 110 5.90 -4.41 23.20
CA HIS A 110 7.03 -4.86 22.43
C HIS A 110 6.71 -6.22 21.82
N ILE A 111 6.83 -6.31 20.50
CA ILE A 111 6.61 -7.53 19.75
C ILE A 111 7.95 -7.98 19.19
N VAL A 112 8.41 -9.16 19.61
CA VAL A 112 9.59 -9.81 19.05
C VAL A 112 9.10 -10.92 18.14
N VAL A 113 9.50 -10.90 16.86
CA VAL A 113 9.09 -11.88 15.86
C VAL A 113 10.30 -12.45 15.13
N ASN A 114 10.24 -13.75 14.85
CA ASN A 114 11.20 -14.43 13.98
C ASN A 114 10.82 -14.19 12.53
N ARG A 115 11.72 -13.63 11.72
CA ARG A 115 11.47 -13.41 10.30
C ARG A 115 11.36 -14.68 9.49
N ILE A 116 11.94 -15.79 9.97
CA ILE A 116 11.88 -17.06 9.28
C ILE A 116 10.51 -17.67 9.49
N ASN A 117 9.81 -17.91 8.40
CA ASN A 117 8.56 -18.65 8.41
C ASN A 117 8.91 -20.16 8.58
N PRO A 118 8.36 -20.84 9.59
CA PRO A 118 8.70 -22.24 9.87
C PRO A 118 8.24 -23.21 8.77
N ASP A 119 7.20 -22.87 8.01
CA ASP A 119 6.62 -23.73 6.98
C ASP A 119 7.38 -23.63 5.66
N THR A 120 7.79 -22.41 5.29
CA THR A 120 8.46 -22.14 4.00
C THR A 120 9.98 -22.05 4.10
N CYS A 121 10.51 -21.98 5.32
CA CYS A 121 11.92 -21.68 5.61
C CYS A 121 12.41 -20.37 4.96
N THR A 122 11.52 -19.45 4.59
CA THR A 122 11.88 -18.17 3.97
C THR A 122 11.75 -17.02 4.95
N ALA A 123 12.57 -15.98 4.77
CA ALA A 123 12.50 -14.76 5.56
C ALA A 123 11.44 -13.81 4.99
N VAL A 124 10.58 -13.27 5.85
CA VAL A 124 9.70 -12.14 5.50
C VAL A 124 10.56 -10.92 5.13
N SER A 125 10.25 -10.24 4.02
CA SER A 125 10.99 -9.07 3.54
C SER A 125 11.03 -7.94 4.58
N ASP A 126 12.20 -7.32 4.75
CA ASP A 126 12.42 -6.15 5.62
C ASP A 126 12.45 -4.82 4.85
N SER A 127 12.08 -4.83 3.57
CA SER A 127 12.01 -3.63 2.76
C SER A 127 10.86 -2.72 3.21
N ASN A 128 11.16 -1.42 3.37
CA ASN A 128 10.17 -0.37 3.68
C ASN A 128 9.31 -0.62 4.93
N GLU A 129 9.77 -1.43 5.89
CA GLU A 129 8.98 -1.82 7.08
C GLU A 129 8.53 -0.63 7.94
N LYS A 130 9.33 0.45 8.02
CA LYS A 130 8.93 1.65 8.75
C LYS A 130 7.71 2.31 8.12
N VAL A 131 7.70 2.43 6.79
CA VAL A 131 6.59 3.01 6.02
C VAL A 131 5.37 2.10 6.10
N LYS A 132 5.57 0.79 5.87
CA LYS A 132 4.51 -0.21 5.96
C LYS A 132 3.89 -0.25 7.35
N GLY A 133 4.72 -0.28 8.39
CA GLY A 133 4.30 -0.29 9.80
C GLY A 133 3.54 0.98 10.18
N ALA A 134 3.99 2.16 9.76
CA ALA A 134 3.27 3.41 10.01
C ALA A 134 1.91 3.49 9.31
N ARG A 135 1.79 2.93 8.10
CA ARG A 135 0.49 2.81 7.41
C ARG A 135 -0.44 1.84 8.14
N ILE A 136 0.05 0.64 8.46
CA ILE A 136 -0.73 -0.39 9.16
C ILE A 136 -1.17 0.09 10.53
N ALA A 137 -0.30 0.82 11.25
CA ALA A 137 -0.65 1.39 12.54
C ALA A 137 -1.89 2.29 12.46
N ARG A 138 -1.95 3.14 11.42
CA ARG A 138 -3.10 4.02 11.18
C ARG A 138 -4.37 3.27 10.79
N GLU A 139 -4.24 2.15 10.10
CA GLU A 139 -5.38 1.28 9.79
C GLU A 139 -5.94 0.64 11.06
N ILE A 140 -5.06 0.11 11.91
CA ILE A 140 -5.45 -0.51 13.19
C ILE A 140 -6.06 0.53 14.13
N GLU A 141 -5.50 1.74 14.22
CA GLU A 141 -6.10 2.81 15.02
C GLU A 141 -7.56 3.08 14.63
N ARG A 142 -7.86 3.10 13.32
CA ARG A 142 -9.22 3.28 12.82
C ARG A 142 -10.12 2.08 13.12
N GLU A 143 -9.61 0.86 12.92
CA GLU A 143 -10.36 -0.38 13.15
C GLU A 143 -10.76 -0.56 14.63
N TYR A 144 -9.89 -0.16 15.55
CA TYR A 144 -10.09 -0.31 16.98
C TYR A 144 -10.65 0.95 17.67
N GLY A 145 -11.00 2.00 16.91
CA GLY A 145 -11.52 3.26 17.48
C GLY A 145 -10.55 3.97 18.42
N LEU A 146 -9.25 3.85 18.15
CA LEU A 146 -8.18 4.49 18.91
C LEU A 146 -7.87 5.88 18.34
N THR A 147 -7.13 6.66 19.13
CA THR A 147 -6.62 7.96 18.70
C THR A 147 -5.67 7.77 17.52
N VAL A 148 -6.08 8.26 16.35
CA VAL A 148 -5.24 8.27 15.16
C VAL A 148 -4.09 9.24 15.38
N ALA A 149 -2.87 8.73 15.48
CA ALA A 149 -1.71 9.60 15.70
C ALA A 149 -1.54 10.53 14.48
N PRO A 150 -1.22 11.83 14.69
CA PRO A 150 -0.86 12.71 13.60
C PRO A 150 0.33 12.11 12.84
N GLU A 151 0.37 12.31 11.53
CA GLU A 151 1.38 11.71 10.66
C GLU A 151 2.78 12.08 11.16
N GLN A 152 3.43 11.15 11.86
CA GLN A 152 4.77 11.39 12.35
C GLN A 152 5.67 11.47 11.15
N ARG A 153 6.35 12.63 11.02
CA ARG A 153 7.59 12.76 10.28
C ARG A 153 8.63 11.87 10.96
N THR A 154 8.50 10.56 10.77
CA THR A 154 9.58 9.62 11.04
C THR A 154 10.80 10.17 10.31
N GLY A 155 11.98 10.16 10.94
CA GLY A 155 13.24 10.69 10.39
C GLY A 155 13.75 9.93 9.16
N ILE A 156 12.88 9.76 8.18
CA ILE A 156 13.14 9.39 6.81
C ILE A 156 13.87 10.61 6.23
N LYS A 157 15.00 10.38 5.55
CA LYS A 157 15.41 11.32 4.50
C LYS A 157 14.14 11.58 3.70
N GLN A 158 13.63 12.81 3.71
CA GLN A 158 12.61 13.19 2.74
C GLN A 158 13.04 12.62 1.39
N GLU A 159 12.10 12.04 0.63
CA GLU A 159 12.32 11.90 -0.81
C GLU A 159 12.98 13.20 -1.23
N SER A 160 14.22 13.11 -1.71
CA SER A 160 14.94 14.32 -2.06
C SER A 160 14.05 15.07 -3.04
N LYS A 161 14.14 16.39 -3.07
CA LYS A 161 13.41 17.17 -4.09
C LYS A 161 13.62 16.56 -5.48
N ALA A 162 14.81 16.00 -5.74
CA ALA A 162 15.15 15.23 -6.93
C ALA A 162 14.34 13.93 -7.10
N GLU A 163 14.18 13.08 -6.07
CA GLU A 163 13.36 11.86 -6.15
C GLU A 163 11.88 12.17 -6.37
N ARG A 164 11.34 13.18 -5.68
CA ARG A 164 9.95 13.62 -5.85
C ARG A 164 9.72 14.22 -7.24
N GLU A 165 10.68 15.01 -7.74
CA GLU A 165 10.65 15.53 -9.11
C GLU A 165 10.80 14.42 -10.14
N MET A 166 11.66 13.42 -9.91
CA MET A 166 11.87 12.28 -10.79
C MET A 166 10.60 11.44 -10.89
N LYS A 167 9.95 11.14 -9.76
CA LYS A 167 8.68 10.41 -9.73
C LYS A 167 7.56 11.16 -10.43
N LYS A 168 7.41 12.47 -10.18
CA LYS A 168 6.46 13.32 -10.91
C LYS A 168 6.76 13.39 -12.40
N ARG A 169 8.03 13.39 -12.80
CA ARG A 169 8.44 13.32 -14.21
C ARG A 169 8.08 11.99 -14.83
N ILE A 170 8.31 10.87 -14.14
CA ILE A 170 7.95 9.52 -14.60
C ILE A 170 6.42 9.41 -14.73
N GLU A 171 5.67 9.73 -13.68
CA GLU A 171 4.20 9.71 -13.69
C GLU A 171 3.62 10.64 -14.78
N GLY A 172 4.20 11.83 -14.94
CA GLY A 172 3.81 12.77 -16.01
C GLY A 172 4.21 12.28 -17.41
N THR A 173 5.28 11.51 -17.55
CA THR A 173 5.69 10.89 -18.82
C THR A 173 4.78 9.71 -19.17
N GLU A 174 4.40 8.89 -18.19
CA GLU A 174 3.42 7.81 -18.35
C GLU A 174 2.05 8.38 -18.70
N GLU A 175 1.60 9.42 -18.00
CA GLU A 175 0.34 10.11 -18.32
C GLU A 175 0.36 10.72 -19.73
N LYS A 176 1.48 11.34 -20.13
CA LYS A 176 1.64 11.89 -21.48
C LYS A 176 1.60 10.79 -22.55
N THR A 177 2.35 9.70 -22.34
CA THR A 177 2.38 8.54 -23.24
C THR A 177 0.99 7.92 -23.37
N GLU A 178 0.26 7.73 -22.27
CA GLU A 178 -1.08 7.16 -22.28
C GLU A 178 -2.09 8.08 -23.01
N LYS A 179 -2.02 9.40 -22.79
CA LYS A 179 -2.84 10.38 -23.53
C LYS A 179 -2.54 10.36 -25.03
N GLU A 180 -1.28 10.21 -25.44
CA GLU A 180 -0.88 10.06 -26.84
C GLU A 180 -1.42 8.75 -27.44
N THR A 181 -1.36 7.64 -26.68
CA THR A 181 -1.96 6.36 -27.08
C THR A 181 -3.47 6.49 -27.28
N ILE A 182 -4.20 7.06 -26.31
CA ILE A 182 -5.65 7.28 -26.40
C ILE A 182 -5.98 8.14 -27.61
N LYS A 183 -5.25 9.25 -27.84
CA LYS A 183 -5.44 10.10 -29.01
C LYS A 183 -5.25 9.34 -30.31
N GLY A 184 -4.20 8.52 -30.42
CA GLY A 184 -3.93 7.69 -31.59
C GLY A 184 -5.07 6.70 -31.87
N MET A 185 -5.54 5.99 -30.85
CA MET A 185 -6.66 5.04 -30.94
C MET A 185 -7.94 5.72 -31.42
N VAL A 186 -8.28 6.88 -30.84
CA VAL A 186 -9.48 7.64 -31.22
C VAL A 186 -9.39 8.14 -32.65
N LEU A 187 -8.27 8.77 -33.04
CA LEU A 187 -8.11 9.28 -34.41
C LEU A 187 -8.14 8.16 -35.46
N LYS A 188 -7.55 7.00 -35.16
CA LYS A 188 -7.61 5.82 -36.03
C LYS A 188 -9.05 5.35 -36.21
N ALA A 189 -9.76 5.13 -35.10
CA ALA A 189 -11.14 4.65 -35.14
C ALA A 189 -12.10 5.64 -35.82
N LEU A 190 -11.92 6.96 -35.64
CA LEU A 190 -12.73 7.98 -36.30
C LEU A 190 -12.51 8.03 -37.82
N LYS A 191 -11.29 7.75 -38.29
CA LYS A 191 -10.96 7.73 -39.72
C LYS A 191 -11.44 6.45 -40.42
N GLU A 192 -11.39 5.33 -39.72
CA GLU A 192 -11.75 4.01 -40.26
C GLU A 192 -13.24 3.70 -40.11
N GLY A 193 -13.95 4.31 -39.17
CA GLY A 193 -15.39 4.08 -38.94
C GLY A 193 -16.25 4.86 -39.94
N LYS A 194 -17.25 4.20 -40.52
CA LYS A 194 -18.22 4.81 -41.45
C LYS A 194 -19.17 5.79 -40.76
N ASP A 195 -19.33 5.69 -39.46
CA ASP A 195 -20.10 6.61 -38.65
C ASP A 195 -19.55 6.62 -37.21
N MET A 196 -20.10 7.51 -36.38
CA MET A 196 -19.69 7.63 -34.98
C MET A 196 -19.99 6.35 -34.18
N LYS A 197 -21.00 5.56 -34.57
CA LYS A 197 -21.34 4.31 -33.88
C LYS A 197 -20.26 3.26 -34.13
N GLU A 198 -19.84 3.08 -35.39
CA GLU A 198 -18.76 2.18 -35.77
C GLU A 198 -17.42 2.63 -35.18
N ALA A 199 -17.14 3.95 -35.18
CA ALA A 199 -15.94 4.49 -34.55
C ALA A 199 -15.88 4.16 -33.05
N VAL A 200 -16.99 4.33 -32.31
CA VAL A 200 -17.08 3.98 -30.89
C VAL A 200 -16.91 2.46 -30.67
N GLN A 201 -17.47 1.62 -31.55
CA GLN A 201 -17.26 0.17 -31.49
C GLN A 201 -15.79 -0.21 -31.69
N LYS A 202 -15.10 0.41 -32.66
CA LYS A 202 -13.66 0.19 -32.88
C LYS A 202 -12.82 0.64 -31.69
N MET A 203 -13.14 1.77 -31.06
CA MET A 203 -12.46 2.22 -29.85
C MET A 203 -12.62 1.21 -28.70
N ARG A 204 -13.85 0.72 -28.47
CA ARG A 204 -14.13 -0.31 -27.45
C ARG A 204 -13.43 -1.63 -27.74
N ALA A 205 -13.43 -2.07 -29.00
CA ALA A 205 -12.70 -3.27 -29.42
C ALA A 205 -11.18 -3.14 -29.24
N ALA A 206 -10.65 -1.92 -29.35
CA ALA A 206 -9.26 -1.61 -29.07
C ALA A 206 -8.96 -1.49 -27.56
N GLY A 207 -9.94 -1.70 -26.67
CA GLY A 207 -9.78 -1.69 -25.22
C GLY A 207 -10.09 -0.34 -24.55
N LEU A 208 -10.69 0.61 -25.25
CA LEU A 208 -11.04 1.91 -24.69
C LEU A 208 -12.46 1.90 -24.07
N GLU A 209 -12.55 2.17 -22.78
CA GLU A 209 -13.83 2.44 -22.11
C GLU A 209 -14.28 3.88 -22.41
N ILE A 210 -15.57 4.04 -22.78
CA ILE A 210 -16.12 5.34 -23.21
C ILE A 210 -17.38 5.65 -22.39
N SER A 211 -17.36 6.79 -21.69
CA SER A 211 -18.51 7.36 -20.99
C SER A 211 -18.90 8.70 -21.62
N PHE A 212 -20.20 8.94 -21.80
CA PHE A 212 -20.71 10.18 -22.40
C PHE A 212 -21.15 11.16 -21.32
N SER A 213 -20.89 12.46 -21.53
CA SER A 213 -21.39 13.53 -20.69
C SER A 213 -22.43 14.35 -21.46
N GLY A 214 -23.54 14.70 -20.80
CA GLY A 214 -24.62 15.47 -21.41
C GLY A 214 -24.97 16.77 -20.67
N ASP A 215 -25.71 17.64 -21.33
CA ASP A 215 -26.35 18.80 -20.71
C ASP A 215 -27.64 18.42 -19.97
N LYS A 216 -28.27 19.38 -19.28
CA LYS A 216 -29.54 19.20 -18.57
C LYS A 216 -30.72 18.83 -19.49
N LYS A 217 -30.56 18.97 -20.81
CA LYS A 217 -31.56 18.64 -21.85
C LYS A 217 -31.32 17.25 -22.45
N GLY A 218 -30.29 16.52 -21.99
CA GLY A 218 -29.94 15.18 -22.48
C GLY A 218 -29.05 15.16 -23.72
N ASN A 219 -28.59 16.30 -24.22
CA ASN A 219 -27.68 16.34 -25.37
C ASN A 219 -26.27 15.96 -24.95
N VAL A 220 -25.61 15.09 -25.70
CA VAL A 220 -24.20 14.75 -25.47
C VAL A 220 -23.33 15.98 -25.80
N THR A 221 -22.62 16.48 -24.80
CA THR A 221 -21.70 17.64 -24.89
C THR A 221 -20.23 17.23 -24.77
N GLY A 222 -19.97 15.97 -24.44
CA GLY A 222 -18.62 15.47 -24.23
C GLY A 222 -18.57 13.97 -24.04
N TRP A 223 -17.35 13.46 -23.99
CA TRP A 223 -17.06 12.07 -23.63
C TRP A 223 -15.76 11.98 -22.84
N LYS A 224 -15.65 10.93 -22.03
CA LYS A 224 -14.44 10.56 -21.35
C LYS A 224 -13.97 9.20 -21.86
N LEU A 225 -12.65 9.05 -21.85
CA LEU A 225 -11.93 7.94 -22.43
C LEU A 225 -11.05 7.36 -21.33
N LYS A 226 -11.22 6.07 -21.08
CA LYS A 226 -10.44 5.35 -20.07
C LYS A 226 -9.67 4.21 -20.73
N LEU A 227 -8.37 4.23 -20.49
CA LEU A 227 -7.43 3.17 -20.85
C LEU A 227 -6.73 2.76 -19.56
N ASN A 228 -6.67 1.46 -19.27
CA ASN A 228 -6.20 0.95 -17.98
C ASN A 228 -7.03 1.51 -16.80
N GLU A 229 -6.39 2.08 -15.77
CA GLU A 229 -7.04 2.59 -14.56
C GLU A 229 -7.38 4.09 -14.61
N ARG A 230 -6.98 4.81 -15.66
CA ARG A 230 -7.12 6.28 -15.72
C ARG A 230 -8.16 6.72 -16.74
N GLU A 231 -9.05 7.61 -16.30
CA GLU A 231 -10.10 8.23 -17.13
C GLU A 231 -9.76 9.69 -17.42
N TYR A 232 -9.87 10.10 -18.69
CA TYR A 232 -9.64 11.47 -19.11
C TYR A 232 -10.83 12.03 -19.88
N LYS A 233 -11.14 13.31 -19.67
CA LYS A 233 -12.04 14.03 -20.57
C LYS A 233 -11.33 14.19 -21.93
N ALA A 234 -11.97 13.82 -23.03
CA ALA A 234 -11.28 13.84 -24.32
C ALA A 234 -10.77 15.23 -24.71
N SER A 235 -11.51 16.29 -24.35
CA SER A 235 -11.10 17.68 -24.59
C SER A 235 -9.84 18.11 -23.83
N THR A 236 -9.45 17.40 -22.75
CA THR A 236 -8.22 17.67 -21.99
C THR A 236 -7.03 16.86 -22.50
N ILE A 237 -7.28 15.82 -23.32
CA ILE A 237 -6.24 15.11 -24.06
C ILE A 237 -5.86 15.94 -25.28
N ASP A 238 -6.83 16.22 -26.15
CA ASP A 238 -6.65 17.05 -27.34
C ASP A 238 -8.00 17.59 -27.83
N ARG A 239 -8.03 18.85 -28.29
CA ARG A 239 -9.28 19.47 -28.79
C ARG A 239 -9.84 18.75 -30.03
N SER A 240 -8.99 18.16 -30.87
CA SER A 240 -9.41 17.42 -32.08
C SER A 240 -10.22 16.18 -31.75
N ILE A 241 -9.99 15.54 -30.60
CA ILE A 241 -10.74 14.36 -30.16
C ILE A 241 -11.82 14.70 -29.13
N SER A 242 -12.10 15.98 -28.90
CA SER A 242 -13.31 16.40 -28.18
C SER A 242 -14.55 15.88 -28.92
N TRP A 243 -15.70 15.82 -28.25
CA TRP A 243 -16.94 15.32 -28.88
C TRP A 243 -17.27 16.04 -30.20
N GLU A 244 -17.18 17.36 -30.22
CA GLU A 244 -17.40 18.15 -31.44
C GLU A 244 -16.26 18.00 -32.47
N GLY A 245 -15.02 17.87 -32.01
CA GLY A 245 -13.88 17.59 -32.90
C GLY A 245 -14.00 16.23 -33.59
N ALA A 246 -14.38 15.21 -32.83
CA ALA A 246 -14.55 13.85 -33.30
C ALA A 246 -15.65 13.73 -34.36
N LYS A 247 -16.79 14.41 -34.15
CA LYS A 247 -17.86 14.51 -35.15
C LYS A 247 -17.35 15.08 -36.48
N LYS A 248 -16.57 16.17 -36.43
CA LYS A 248 -16.02 16.80 -37.65
C LYS A 248 -15.07 15.86 -38.40
N ILE A 249 -14.19 15.16 -37.68
CA ILE A 249 -13.24 14.21 -38.28
C ILE A 249 -13.99 13.06 -38.97
N ASN A 250 -14.95 12.47 -38.27
CA ASN A 250 -15.72 11.35 -38.83
C ASN A 250 -16.55 11.77 -40.05
N GLN A 251 -17.16 12.96 -40.04
CA GLN A 251 -17.87 13.53 -41.20
C GLN A 251 -16.95 13.77 -42.41
N GLN A 252 -15.75 14.31 -42.20
CA GLN A 252 -14.78 14.56 -43.28
C GLN A 252 -14.22 13.27 -43.87
N SER A 253 -13.96 12.25 -43.06
CA SER A 253 -13.53 10.93 -43.52
C SER A 253 -14.60 10.24 -44.39
N ASN A 254 -15.89 10.41 -44.05
CA ASN A 254 -16.99 9.87 -44.83
C ASN A 254 -17.15 10.55 -46.20
N GLN A 255 -16.93 11.86 -46.30
CA GLN A 255 -16.98 12.57 -47.58
C GLN A 255 -15.86 12.15 -48.53
N LYS A 256 -14.67 11.81 -48.01
CA LYS A 256 -13.54 11.31 -48.82
C LYS A 256 -13.74 9.87 -49.32
N ASN A 257 -14.36 9.02 -48.50
CA ASN A 257 -14.63 7.63 -48.88
C ASN A 257 -15.84 7.47 -49.81
N GLY A 258 -16.66 8.52 -50.01
CA GLY A 258 -17.82 8.53 -50.90
C GLY A 258 -17.56 9.04 -52.32
N LEU A 259 -16.38 9.58 -52.61
CA LEU A 259 -15.98 10.10 -53.94
C LEU A 259 -15.10 9.11 -54.74
N GLY A 260 -14.90 7.89 -54.23
CA GLY A 260 -14.23 6.80 -54.93
C GLY A 260 -15.23 5.78 -55.47
N LEU A 261 -15.91 6.14 -56.56
CA LEU A 261 -16.55 5.23 -57.51
C LEU A 261 -16.03 5.56 -58.90
#